data_AF-A0A956HZT0-F1
#
_entry.id   AF-A0A956HZT0-F1
#
_cell.length_a   1.000
_cell.length_b   1.000
_cell.length_c   1.000
_cell.angle_alpha   90.00
_cell.angle_beta   90.00
_cell.angle_gamma   90.00
#
_symmetry.space_group_name_H-M   'P 1'
#
loop_
_entity.id
_entity.type
_entity.pdbx_description
1 polymer ?
#
loop_
_entity_poly.entity_id
_entity_poly.type
_entity_poly.pdbx_seq_one_letter_code
_entity_poly.pdbx_strand_id
1 'polypeptide(L)'
;MTTMPVKISRRAIDAVVKVITGDRVDVNRSIAPYRTAANLEEFFTEDLMLPAPPNLQRDSRPRETVSRLKLLNGTADLCRVIEAAVRPAHYEGSDYSVEAAVAYLNPFLAHDDLRLVRNGKRYALVAAHTDVDLPRAAILSTDYVRELTEKADGRLADGDRDGAITAARTMLEAVLVELEKQLVGAPGGYKGDLPKQFKAVAKQLRIDDERTDLDDN
;
A
#
# COMPACT_ATOMS: atom_id res chain seq x y z
N MET A 1 -10.05 -11.41 2.97
CA MET A 1 -8.98 -10.76 3.77
C MET A 1 -9.39 -10.90 5.22
N THR A 2 -8.65 -11.70 6.00
CA THR A 2 -8.95 -11.95 7.40
C THR A 2 -8.51 -10.73 8.22
N THR A 3 -9.45 -9.90 8.64
CA THR A 3 -9.19 -8.68 9.40
C THR A 3 -8.72 -9.03 10.81
N MET A 4 -7.49 -8.63 11.16
CA MET A 4 -6.91 -8.88 12.48
C MET A 4 -7.48 -7.91 13.53
N PRO A 5 -7.69 -8.35 14.79
CA PRO A 5 -8.02 -7.45 15.88
C PRO A 5 -6.83 -6.53 16.17
N VAL A 6 -7.07 -5.22 16.24
CA VAL A 6 -6.02 -4.21 16.44
C VAL A 6 -6.32 -3.39 17.68
N LYS A 7 -5.30 -3.11 18.49
CA LYS A 7 -5.40 -2.24 19.67
C LYS A 7 -4.47 -1.05 19.50
N ILE A 8 -5.00 0.16 19.73
CA ILE A 8 -4.24 1.40 19.66
C ILE A 8 -4.34 2.22 20.95
N SER A 9 -3.33 3.04 21.19
CA SER A 9 -3.23 3.96 22.32
C SER A 9 -4.25 5.09 22.25
N ARG A 10 -4.44 5.77 23.38
CA ARG A 10 -5.29 6.96 23.44
C ARG A 10 -4.83 8.06 22.47
N ARG A 11 -3.52 8.26 22.33
CA ARG A 11 -2.96 9.26 21.42
C ARG A 11 -3.23 8.92 19.96
N ALA A 12 -3.13 7.65 19.59
CA ALA A 12 -3.48 7.18 18.25
C ALA A 12 -4.98 7.35 17.97
N ILE A 13 -5.87 7.04 18.94
CA ILE A 13 -7.31 7.32 18.82
C ILE A 13 -7.55 8.79 18.50
N ASP A 14 -6.93 9.70 19.26
CA ASP A 14 -7.13 11.13 19.08
C ASP A 14 -6.61 11.61 17.71
N ALA A 15 -5.51 11.07 17.21
CA ALA A 15 -5.00 11.34 15.87
C ALA A 15 -5.93 10.82 14.76
N VAL A 16 -6.42 9.58 14.88
CA VAL A 16 -7.37 8.98 13.92
C VAL A 16 -8.68 9.77 13.88
N VAL A 17 -9.16 10.24 15.03
CA VAL A 17 -10.36 11.11 15.12
C VAL A 17 -10.17 12.36 14.27
N LYS A 18 -9.01 13.02 14.32
CA LYS A 18 -8.75 14.23 13.51
C LYS A 18 -8.85 13.97 12.02
N VAL A 19 -8.36 12.82 11.55
CA VAL A 19 -8.45 12.43 10.13
C VAL A 19 -9.89 12.06 9.75
N ILE A 20 -10.60 11.33 10.60
CA ILE A 20 -12.01 10.95 10.33
C ILE A 20 -12.91 12.18 10.29
N THR A 21 -12.77 13.11 11.25
CA THR A 21 -13.65 14.28 11.34
C THR A 21 -13.22 15.43 10.41
N GLY A 22 -11.97 15.44 9.94
CA GLY A 22 -11.35 16.55 9.23
C GLY A 22 -11.06 17.77 10.12
N ASP A 23 -11.02 17.56 11.44
CA ASP A 23 -10.67 18.62 12.39
C ASP A 23 -9.20 19.00 12.30
N ARG A 24 -8.90 20.22 12.74
CA ARG A 24 -7.54 20.74 12.73
C ARG A 24 -6.60 19.89 13.60
N VAL A 25 -5.43 19.57 13.05
CA VAL A 25 -4.34 18.86 13.73
C VAL A 25 -3.36 19.79 14.41
N ASP A 26 -3.29 21.05 13.94
CA ASP A 26 -2.56 22.15 14.57
C ASP A 26 -3.40 23.43 14.55
N VAL A 27 -2.83 24.57 14.98
CA VAL A 27 -3.54 25.85 15.09
C VAL A 27 -4.15 26.30 13.75
N ASN A 28 -3.51 25.97 12.62
CA ASN A 28 -3.92 26.47 11.30
C ASN A 28 -4.23 25.44 10.23
N ARG A 29 -4.08 24.14 10.51
CA ARG A 29 -4.07 23.10 9.49
C ARG A 29 -5.06 21.98 9.78
N SER A 30 -5.89 21.68 8.80
CA SER A 30 -6.53 20.37 8.63
C SER A 30 -5.74 19.56 7.60
N ILE A 31 -5.84 18.24 7.68
CA ILE A 31 -5.13 17.30 6.79
C ILE A 31 -6.09 16.36 6.06
N ALA A 32 -7.39 16.47 6.34
CA ALA A 32 -8.41 15.64 5.76
C ALA A 32 -9.70 16.47 5.56
N PRO A 33 -10.53 16.10 4.57
CA PRO A 33 -11.81 16.76 4.34
C PRO A 33 -12.71 16.71 5.57
N TYR A 34 -13.39 17.83 5.82
CA TYR A 34 -14.34 17.94 6.92
C TYR A 34 -15.57 17.05 6.69
N ARG A 35 -15.89 16.17 7.65
CA ARG A 35 -17.13 15.38 7.62
C ARG A 35 -18.19 15.99 8.51
N THR A 36 -19.36 16.31 7.99
CA THR A 36 -20.50 16.75 8.84
C THR A 36 -20.97 15.61 9.76
N ALA A 37 -21.90 15.88 10.68
CA ALA A 37 -22.49 14.83 11.50
C ALA A 37 -23.21 13.76 10.65
N ALA A 38 -23.87 14.17 9.56
CA ALA A 38 -24.50 13.25 8.61
C ALA A 38 -23.45 12.39 7.89
N ASN A 39 -22.38 13.01 7.36
CA ASN A 39 -21.31 12.28 6.66
C ASN A 39 -20.56 11.31 7.60
N LEU A 40 -20.48 11.61 8.90
CA LEU A 40 -19.91 10.68 9.89
C LEU A 40 -20.83 9.49 10.14
N GLU A 41 -22.14 9.72 10.22
CA GLU A 41 -23.11 8.64 10.35
C GLU A 41 -23.05 7.71 9.13
N GLU A 42 -23.06 8.27 7.91
CA GLU A 42 -22.88 7.55 6.65
C GLU A 42 -21.58 6.74 6.64
N PHE A 43 -20.45 7.37 7.00
CA PHE A 43 -19.14 6.71 7.07
C PHE A 43 -19.12 5.48 7.98
N PHE A 44 -19.79 5.53 9.13
CA PHE A 44 -19.81 4.37 10.04
C PHE A 44 -20.88 3.34 9.68
N THR A 45 -22.09 3.80 9.36
CA THR A 45 -23.27 2.92 9.26
C THR A 45 -23.50 2.40 7.85
N GLU A 46 -23.24 3.20 6.82
CA GLU A 46 -23.46 2.84 5.42
C GLU A 46 -22.17 2.29 4.79
N ASP A 47 -21.07 3.05 4.86
CA ASP A 47 -19.79 2.66 4.23
C ASP A 47 -19.14 1.44 4.90
N LEU A 48 -19.27 1.36 6.23
CA LEU A 48 -18.60 0.34 7.05
C LEU A 48 -19.56 -0.70 7.62
N MET A 49 -20.88 -0.49 7.48
CA MET A 49 -21.90 -1.40 8.02
C MET A 49 -21.72 -1.64 9.52
N LEU A 50 -21.27 -0.62 10.27
CA LEU A 50 -21.06 -0.70 11.72
C LEU A 50 -22.29 -0.13 12.44
N PRO A 51 -22.90 -0.88 13.36
CA PRO A 51 -24.08 -0.40 14.07
C PRO A 51 -23.74 0.81 14.95
N ALA A 52 -24.70 1.71 15.09
CA ALA A 52 -24.60 2.79 16.07
C ALA A 52 -24.51 2.19 17.50
N PRO A 53 -23.65 2.73 18.39
CA PRO A 53 -23.60 2.28 19.77
C PRO A 53 -24.93 2.47 20.49
N PRO A 54 -25.39 1.50 21.31
CA PRO A 54 -26.70 1.54 21.97
C PRO A 54 -26.90 2.72 22.95
N ASN A 55 -25.83 3.45 23.30
CA ASN A 55 -25.87 4.63 24.19
C ASN A 55 -25.03 5.79 23.62
N LEU A 56 -25.08 6.00 22.31
CA LEU A 56 -24.30 7.05 21.66
C LEU A 56 -24.75 8.45 22.11
N GLN A 57 -23.94 9.11 22.95
CA GLN A 57 -24.13 10.52 23.28
C GLN A 57 -23.75 11.38 22.08
N ARG A 58 -24.75 11.99 21.43
CA ARG A 58 -24.56 12.92 20.30
C ARG A 58 -24.19 14.32 20.81
N ASP A 59 -23.02 14.42 21.44
CA ASP A 59 -22.48 15.68 21.96
C ASP A 59 -21.83 16.51 20.85
N SER A 60 -20.79 15.95 20.25
CA SER A 60 -20.00 16.57 19.19
C SER A 60 -19.32 15.52 18.33
N ARG A 61 -19.16 15.81 17.04
CA ARG A 61 -18.54 14.90 16.05
C ARG A 61 -17.25 14.22 16.55
N PRO A 62 -16.29 14.94 17.19
CA PRO A 62 -15.05 14.32 17.64
C PRO A 62 -15.25 13.45 18.89
N ARG A 63 -16.11 13.87 19.83
CA ARG A 63 -16.43 13.07 21.02
C ARG A 63 -17.15 11.78 20.64
N GLU A 64 -18.08 11.88 19.70
CA GLU A 64 -18.80 10.74 19.16
C GLU A 64 -17.84 9.75 18.50
N THR A 65 -16.96 10.25 17.62
CA THR A 65 -15.94 9.44 16.95
C THR A 65 -15.00 8.78 17.97
N VAL A 66 -14.57 9.51 19.00
CA VAL A 66 -13.78 8.95 20.11
C VAL A 66 -14.50 7.78 20.79
N SER A 67 -15.79 7.94 21.11
CA SER A 67 -16.59 6.91 21.77
C SER A 67 -16.72 5.67 20.90
N ARG A 68 -16.97 5.83 19.60
CA ARG A 68 -17.01 4.71 18.63
C ARG A 68 -15.65 4.00 18.56
N LEU A 69 -14.55 4.73 18.36
CA LEU A 69 -13.22 4.12 18.26
C LEU A 69 -12.81 3.40 19.56
N LYS A 70 -13.20 3.91 20.73
CA LYS A 70 -12.97 3.22 22.01
C LYS A 70 -13.69 1.88 22.09
N LEU A 71 -14.92 1.79 21.59
CA LEU A 71 -15.70 0.55 21.56
C LEU A 71 -15.12 -0.47 20.56
N LEU A 72 -14.58 0.01 19.44
CA LEU A 72 -13.96 -0.83 18.42
C LEU A 72 -12.51 -1.23 18.77
N ASN A 73 -11.91 -0.59 19.77
CA ASN A 73 -10.51 -0.85 20.12
C ASN A 73 -10.30 -2.30 20.58
N GLY A 74 -9.41 -3.03 19.91
CA GLY A 74 -9.20 -4.46 20.11
C GLY A 74 -10.05 -5.35 19.21
N THR A 75 -10.89 -4.80 18.33
CA THR A 75 -11.68 -5.56 17.34
C THR A 75 -11.11 -5.46 15.94
N ALA A 76 -11.55 -6.34 15.04
CA ALA A 76 -11.21 -6.30 13.63
C ALA A 76 -11.80 -5.08 12.89
N ASP A 77 -12.90 -4.53 13.39
CA ASP A 77 -13.58 -3.39 12.79
C ASP A 77 -12.80 -2.08 12.97
N LEU A 78 -12.00 -1.95 14.04
CA LEU A 78 -11.11 -0.78 14.17
C LEU A 78 -10.12 -0.68 13.00
N CYS A 79 -9.56 -1.81 12.57
CA CYS A 79 -8.67 -1.86 11.40
C CYS A 79 -9.40 -1.31 10.16
N ARG A 80 -10.63 -1.80 9.90
CA ARG A 80 -11.46 -1.34 8.78
C ARG A 80 -11.74 0.16 8.83
N VAL A 81 -12.00 0.70 10.02
CA VAL A 81 -12.23 2.14 10.21
C VAL A 81 -10.98 2.97 9.90
N ILE A 82 -9.81 2.56 10.40
CA ILE A 82 -8.54 3.26 10.17
C ILE A 82 -8.21 3.26 8.68
N GLU A 83 -8.33 2.12 8.00
CA GLU A 83 -8.12 2.01 6.55
C GLU A 83 -9.12 2.85 5.75
N ALA A 84 -10.38 2.90 6.17
CA ALA A 84 -11.41 3.70 5.52
C ALA A 84 -11.16 5.21 5.65
N ALA A 85 -10.59 5.66 6.77
CA ALA A 85 -10.23 7.07 6.98
C ALA A 85 -9.20 7.59 5.95
N VAL A 86 -8.42 6.68 5.35
CA VAL A 86 -7.37 6.97 4.36
C VAL A 86 -7.66 6.35 2.99
N ARG A 87 -8.93 6.15 2.64
CA ARG A 87 -9.31 5.76 1.28
C ARG A 87 -9.16 6.97 0.32
N PRO A 88 -8.41 6.86 -0.80
CA PRO A 88 -8.17 8.00 -1.69
C PRO A 88 -9.44 8.67 -2.23
N ALA A 89 -10.50 7.90 -2.47
CA ALA A 89 -11.79 8.41 -2.94
C ALA A 89 -12.39 9.50 -2.04
N HIS A 90 -12.10 9.52 -0.73
CA HIS A 90 -12.60 10.57 0.16
C HIS A 90 -11.85 11.90 -0.01
N TYR A 91 -10.69 11.88 -0.66
CA TYR A 91 -9.82 13.05 -0.86
C TYR A 91 -9.93 13.60 -2.29
N GLU A 92 -10.52 12.84 -3.22
CA GLU A 92 -10.76 13.26 -4.60
C GLU A 92 -11.63 14.53 -4.64
N GLY A 93 -11.20 15.52 -5.43
CA GLY A 93 -11.90 16.81 -5.55
C GLY A 93 -11.76 17.74 -4.33
N SER A 94 -10.90 17.40 -3.35
CA SER A 94 -10.58 18.25 -2.22
C SER A 94 -9.16 18.82 -2.31
N ASP A 95 -8.85 19.84 -1.50
CA ASP A 95 -7.49 20.41 -1.38
C ASP A 95 -6.56 19.56 -0.49
N TYR A 96 -7.03 18.40 -0.02
CA TYR A 96 -6.30 17.51 0.89
C TYR A 96 -5.76 16.30 0.14
N SER A 97 -4.63 15.75 0.61
CA SER A 97 -4.05 14.52 0.08
C SER A 97 -4.11 13.38 1.09
N VAL A 98 -4.41 12.18 0.60
CA VAL A 98 -4.41 10.97 1.42
C VAL A 98 -3.00 10.67 1.96
N GLU A 99 -1.97 11.00 1.19
CA GLU A 99 -0.56 10.86 1.57
C GLU A 99 -0.23 11.71 2.80
N ALA A 100 -0.74 12.94 2.88
CA ALA A 100 -0.53 13.80 4.04
C ALA A 100 -1.24 13.27 5.29
N ALA A 101 -2.44 12.70 5.13
CA ALA A 101 -3.17 12.07 6.23
C ALA A 101 -2.44 10.83 6.75
N VAL A 102 -1.94 9.97 5.85
CA VAL A 102 -1.14 8.78 6.20
C VAL A 102 0.17 9.17 6.89
N ALA A 103 0.89 10.17 6.36
CA ALA A 103 2.12 10.67 6.95
C ALA A 103 1.90 11.25 8.36
N TYR A 104 0.73 11.85 8.61
CA TYR A 104 0.35 12.31 9.94
C TYR A 104 0.02 11.17 10.91
N LEU A 105 -0.69 10.13 10.46
CA LEU A 105 -1.12 9.03 11.34
C LEU A 105 0.01 8.09 11.73
N ASN A 106 0.91 7.77 10.81
CA ASN A 106 1.94 6.74 11.01
C ASN A 106 2.83 6.96 12.25
N PRO A 107 3.28 8.19 12.60
CA PRO A 107 4.01 8.42 13.84
C PRO A 107 3.25 8.01 15.11
N PHE A 108 1.92 8.20 15.13
CA PHE A 108 1.11 7.80 16.28
C PHE A 108 0.87 6.30 16.33
N LEU A 109 0.59 5.69 15.17
CA LEU A 109 0.38 4.24 15.04
C LEU A 109 1.67 3.45 15.34
N ALA A 110 2.84 4.02 15.05
CA ALA A 110 4.12 3.38 15.31
C ALA A 110 4.39 3.13 16.80
N HIS A 111 3.79 3.92 17.71
CA HIS A 111 3.86 3.67 19.15
C HIS A 111 3.07 2.43 19.59
N ASP A 112 2.16 1.96 18.75
CA ASP A 112 1.32 0.79 18.96
C ASP A 112 1.74 -0.37 18.04
N ASP A 113 2.98 -0.32 17.51
CA ASP A 113 3.54 -1.28 16.57
C ASP A 113 2.69 -1.48 15.32
N LEU A 114 2.17 -0.39 14.74
CA LEU A 114 1.33 -0.38 13.54
C LEU A 114 1.78 0.67 12.52
N ARG A 115 1.46 0.45 11.25
CA ARG A 115 1.67 1.42 10.18
C ARG A 115 0.68 1.23 9.03
N LEU A 116 0.33 2.32 8.36
CA LEU A 116 -0.39 2.30 7.10
C LEU A 116 0.61 2.20 5.94
N VAL A 117 0.44 1.19 5.09
CA VAL A 117 1.27 0.93 3.91
C VAL A 117 0.40 0.96 2.66
N ARG A 118 0.92 1.55 1.59
CA ARG A 118 0.23 1.58 0.30
C ARG A 118 0.15 0.16 -0.27
N ASN A 119 -1.06 -0.30 -0.57
CA ASN A 119 -1.36 -1.57 -1.21
C ASN A 119 -2.20 -1.29 -2.47
N GLY A 120 -1.52 -1.21 -3.62
CA GLY A 120 -2.13 -0.77 -4.88
C GLY A 120 -2.72 0.65 -4.77
N LYS A 121 -4.04 0.75 -5.00
CA LYS A 121 -4.80 2.02 -4.91
C LYS A 121 -5.34 2.33 -3.51
N ARG A 122 -5.03 1.53 -2.49
CA ARG A 122 -5.54 1.70 -1.12
C ARG A 122 -4.40 1.68 -0.11
N TYR A 123 -4.71 1.97 1.15
CA TYR A 123 -3.81 1.77 2.27
C TYR A 123 -4.32 0.61 3.13
N ALA A 124 -3.38 -0.21 3.60
CA ALA A 124 -3.65 -1.31 4.52
C ALA A 124 -2.92 -1.05 5.85
N LEU A 125 -3.58 -1.35 6.96
CA LEU A 125 -2.99 -1.26 8.29
C LEU A 125 -2.28 -2.58 8.60
N VAL A 126 -0.97 -2.51 8.87
CA VAL A 126 -0.12 -3.66 9.17
C VAL A 126 0.65 -3.43 10.46
N ALA A 127 1.09 -4.47 11.15
CA ALA A 127 1.96 -4.28 12.30
C ALA A 127 3.37 -3.83 11.84
N ALA A 128 3.96 -2.90 12.59
CA ALA A 128 5.26 -2.30 12.34
C ALA A 128 6.42 -3.26 12.64
N HIS A 129 6.20 -4.22 13.56
CA HIS A 129 7.09 -5.35 13.84
C HIS A 129 6.73 -6.62 13.08
N THR A 130 5.63 -6.61 12.34
CA THR A 130 5.55 -7.49 11.20
C THR A 130 6.57 -6.90 10.23
N ASP A 131 7.73 -7.56 10.12
CA ASP A 131 8.16 -7.98 8.79
C ASP A 131 6.91 -8.59 8.18
N VAL A 132 6.05 -7.73 7.63
CA VAL A 132 5.12 -8.14 6.64
C VAL A 132 6.10 -8.74 5.66
N ASP A 133 6.05 -10.05 5.53
CA ASP A 133 6.27 -10.71 4.28
C ASP A 133 5.20 -10.12 3.33
N LEU A 134 5.30 -8.81 3.08
CA LEU A 134 5.02 -8.17 1.83
C LEU A 134 5.92 -9.03 0.97
N PRO A 135 5.36 -9.93 0.14
CA PRO A 135 6.18 -10.82 -0.66
C PRO A 135 7.23 -9.92 -1.27
N ARG A 136 8.47 -10.08 -0.77
CA ARG A 136 9.59 -9.14 -0.84
C ARG A 136 9.33 -8.19 -1.97
N ALA A 137 8.79 -6.97 -1.71
CA ALA A 137 8.14 -6.15 -2.75
C ALA A 137 8.93 -6.31 -4.03
N ALA A 138 8.43 -7.18 -4.91
CA ALA A 138 9.28 -7.67 -5.97
C ALA A 138 9.58 -6.40 -6.73
N ILE A 139 10.86 -6.02 -6.82
CA ILE A 139 11.26 -4.81 -7.55
C ILE A 139 10.68 -4.89 -8.97
N LEU A 140 10.33 -6.10 -9.39
CA LEU A 140 9.44 -6.47 -10.46
C LEU A 140 8.05 -6.96 -9.97
N SER A 141 7.05 -6.07 -9.80
CA SER A 141 5.66 -6.49 -9.59
C SER A 141 4.99 -6.89 -10.92
N THR A 142 3.95 -7.73 -10.88
CA THR A 142 3.18 -8.06 -12.10
C THR A 142 2.60 -6.81 -12.77
N ASP A 143 2.26 -5.79 -11.98
CA ASP A 143 1.78 -4.51 -12.49
C ASP A 143 2.88 -3.73 -13.21
N TYR A 144 4.12 -3.78 -12.71
CA TYR A 144 5.28 -3.14 -13.35
C TYR A 144 5.66 -3.83 -14.66
N VAL A 145 5.63 -5.17 -14.70
CA VAL A 145 5.82 -5.92 -15.95
C VAL A 145 4.73 -5.55 -16.95
N ARG A 146 3.47 -5.54 -16.52
CA ARG A 146 2.33 -5.18 -17.38
C ARG A 146 2.46 -3.76 -17.95
N GLU A 147 2.85 -2.78 -17.13
CA GLU A 147 3.08 -1.41 -17.58
C GLU A 147 4.19 -1.31 -18.64
N LEU A 148 5.29 -2.06 -18.48
CA LEU A 148 6.37 -2.08 -19.47
C LEU A 148 5.97 -2.81 -20.76
N THR A 149 5.18 -3.87 -20.68
CA THR A 149 4.59 -4.55 -21.85
C THR A 149 3.66 -3.61 -22.61
N GLU A 150 2.73 -2.95 -21.92
CA GLU A 150 1.81 -1.97 -22.54
C GLU A 150 2.56 -0.82 -23.24
N LYS A 151 3.67 -0.34 -22.65
CA LYS A 151 4.53 0.67 -23.28
C LYS A 151 5.24 0.14 -24.53
N ALA A 152 5.74 -1.10 -24.50
CA ALA A 152 6.38 -1.70 -25.66
C ALA A 152 5.37 -1.89 -26.80
N ASP A 153 4.18 -2.38 -26.49
CA ASP A 153 3.09 -2.59 -27.46
C ASP A 153 2.60 -1.26 -28.06
N GLY A 154 2.43 -0.23 -27.24
CA GLY A 154 2.08 1.12 -27.70
C GLY A 154 3.12 1.68 -28.68
N ARG A 155 4.42 1.54 -28.37
CA ARG A 155 5.51 1.99 -29.25
C ARG A 155 5.57 1.19 -30.56
N LEU A 156 5.29 -0.11 -30.51
CA LEU A 156 5.18 -0.93 -31.73
C LEU A 156 4.01 -0.46 -32.62
N ALA A 157 2.86 -0.15 -32.02
CA ALA A 157 1.70 0.37 -32.74
C ALA A 157 2.01 1.74 -33.42
N ASP A 158 2.82 2.57 -32.75
CA ASP A 158 3.26 3.87 -33.25
C ASP A 158 4.40 3.79 -34.29
N GLY A 159 4.92 2.59 -34.58
CA GLY A 159 6.04 2.36 -35.50
C GLY A 159 7.42 2.69 -34.91
N ASP A 160 7.49 3.07 -33.63
CA ASP A 160 8.72 3.32 -32.87
C ASP A 160 9.36 2.00 -32.40
N ARG A 161 10.02 1.32 -33.34
CA ARG A 161 10.69 0.03 -33.08
C ARG A 161 11.84 0.16 -32.09
N ASP A 162 12.61 1.24 -32.15
CA ASP A 162 13.76 1.46 -31.27
C ASP A 162 13.32 1.72 -29.82
N GLY A 163 12.25 2.50 -29.65
CA GLY A 163 11.62 2.70 -28.35
C GLY A 163 10.99 1.42 -27.80
N ALA A 164 10.38 0.58 -28.64
CA ALA A 164 9.85 -0.73 -28.22
C ALA A 164 10.97 -1.67 -27.73
N ILE A 165 12.08 -1.75 -28.47
CA ILE A 165 13.27 -2.53 -28.10
C ILE A 165 13.84 -2.04 -26.76
N THR A 166 13.90 -0.72 -26.56
CA THR A 166 14.37 -0.13 -25.31
C THR A 166 13.48 -0.52 -24.13
N ALA A 167 12.16 -0.46 -24.30
CA ALA A 167 11.20 -0.86 -23.26
C ALA A 167 11.34 -2.35 -22.91
N ALA A 168 11.44 -3.22 -23.92
CA ALA A 168 11.65 -4.66 -23.73
C ALA A 168 12.97 -4.97 -23.01
N ARG A 169 14.05 -4.26 -23.36
CA ARG A 169 15.34 -4.39 -22.67
C ARG A 169 15.25 -3.97 -21.21
N THR A 170 14.65 -2.82 -20.92
CA THR A 170 14.46 -2.33 -19.54
C THR A 170 13.68 -3.34 -18.71
N MET A 171 12.66 -3.97 -19.29
CA MET A 171 11.90 -5.04 -18.63
C MET A 171 12.80 -6.25 -18.30
N LEU A 172 13.57 -6.76 -19.26
CA LEU A 172 14.48 -7.88 -19.03
C LEU A 172 15.55 -7.56 -17.99
N GLU A 173 16.13 -6.35 -18.03
CA GLU A 173 17.11 -5.91 -17.02
C GLU A 173 16.50 -5.88 -15.62
N ALA A 174 15.27 -5.36 -15.48
CA ALA A 174 14.57 -5.35 -14.19
C ALA A 174 14.30 -6.76 -13.66
N VAL A 175 13.90 -7.70 -14.54
CA VAL A 175 13.68 -9.12 -14.19
C VAL A 175 14.98 -9.75 -13.69
N LEU A 176 16.06 -9.60 -14.43
CA LEU A 176 17.34 -10.22 -14.10
C LEU A 176 17.94 -9.65 -12.80
N VAL A 177 17.87 -8.33 -12.59
CA VAL A 177 18.31 -7.68 -11.34
C VAL A 177 17.55 -8.25 -10.13
N GLU A 178 16.25 -8.49 -10.28
CA GLU A 178 15.44 -9.05 -9.20
C GLU A 178 15.80 -10.51 -8.92
N LEU A 179 15.99 -11.32 -9.97
CA LEU A 179 16.45 -12.71 -9.82
C LEU A 179 17.81 -12.78 -9.11
N GLU A 180 18.76 -11.91 -9.42
CA GLU A 180 20.07 -11.89 -8.73
C GLU A 180 19.95 -11.50 -7.25
N LYS A 181 19.11 -10.51 -6.94
CA LYS A 181 18.81 -10.15 -5.54
C LYS A 181 18.21 -11.33 -4.78
N GLN A 182 17.39 -12.15 -5.45
CA GLN A 182 16.78 -13.32 -4.84
C GLN A 182 17.75 -14.48 -4.68
N LEU A 183 18.60 -14.74 -5.68
CA LEU A 183 19.50 -15.90 -5.69
C LEU A 183 20.79 -15.67 -4.91
N VAL A 184 21.36 -14.47 -4.97
CA VAL A 184 22.73 -14.18 -4.48
C VAL A 184 22.75 -13.01 -3.48
N GLY A 185 21.60 -12.36 -3.25
CA GLY A 185 21.44 -11.29 -2.25
C GLY A 185 21.79 -9.88 -2.72
N ALA A 186 22.47 -9.73 -3.87
CA ALA A 186 22.78 -8.43 -4.47
C ALA A 186 22.95 -8.55 -6.00
N PRO A 187 22.60 -7.50 -6.78
CA PRO A 187 22.82 -7.49 -8.22
C PRO A 187 24.30 -7.27 -8.56
N GLY A 188 24.76 -7.90 -9.63
CA GLY A 188 26.11 -7.70 -10.16
C GLY A 188 26.26 -6.39 -10.96
N GLY A 189 27.51 -5.97 -11.17
CA GLY A 189 27.85 -4.78 -11.96
C GLY A 189 28.01 -5.09 -13.45
N TYR A 190 26.92 -5.19 -14.21
CA TYR A 190 26.95 -5.58 -15.63
C TYR A 190 26.96 -4.41 -16.62
N LYS A 191 26.77 -3.17 -16.18
CA LYS A 191 26.81 -1.95 -17.04
C LYS A 191 25.96 -2.06 -18.32
N GLY A 192 24.81 -2.73 -18.24
CA GLY A 192 23.90 -2.95 -19.39
C GLY A 192 24.26 -4.14 -20.28
N ASP A 193 25.27 -4.95 -19.95
CA ASP A 193 25.58 -6.21 -20.65
C ASP A 193 24.55 -7.29 -20.27
N LEU A 194 23.39 -7.24 -20.93
CA LEU A 194 22.27 -8.16 -20.71
C LEU A 194 22.65 -9.62 -20.96
N PRO A 195 23.37 -9.99 -22.05
CA PRO A 195 23.80 -11.38 -22.26
C PRO A 195 24.63 -11.94 -21.10
N LYS A 196 25.56 -11.13 -20.58
CA LYS A 196 26.39 -11.54 -19.44
C LYS A 196 25.58 -11.69 -18.16
N GLN A 197 24.66 -10.76 -17.90
CA GLN A 197 23.76 -10.83 -16.75
C GLN A 197 22.85 -12.06 -16.82
N PHE A 198 22.27 -12.35 -18.00
CA PHE A 198 21.44 -13.53 -18.22
C PHE A 198 22.20 -14.82 -17.94
N LYS A 199 23.42 -14.99 -18.48
CA LYS A 199 24.26 -16.17 -18.22
C LYS A 199 24.57 -16.36 -16.73
N ALA A 200 24.82 -15.27 -16.02
CA ALA A 200 25.07 -15.33 -14.58
C ALA A 200 23.84 -15.86 -13.82
N VAL A 201 22.64 -15.36 -14.15
CA VAL A 201 21.37 -15.83 -13.57
C VAL A 201 21.05 -17.27 -13.97
N ALA A 202 21.18 -17.61 -15.25
CA ALA A 202 20.91 -18.96 -15.79
C ALA A 202 21.76 -20.03 -15.08
N LYS A 203 23.04 -19.73 -14.84
CA LYS A 203 23.94 -20.59 -14.07
C LYS A 203 23.46 -20.82 -12.63
N GLN A 204 22.99 -19.77 -11.95
CA GLN A 204 22.46 -19.89 -10.58
C GLN A 204 21.16 -20.69 -10.53
N LEU A 205 20.31 -20.54 -11.55
CA LEU A 205 19.06 -21.29 -11.69
C LEU A 205 19.24 -22.70 -12.27
N ARG A 206 20.46 -23.08 -12.67
CA ARG A 206 20.76 -24.33 -13.37
C ARG A 206 19.91 -24.51 -14.64
N ILE A 207 19.72 -23.42 -15.36
CA ILE A 207 19.02 -23.34 -16.66
C ILE A 207 20.00 -23.58 -17.83
N ASP A 208 21.31 -23.72 -17.55
CA ASP A 208 22.29 -24.02 -18.61
C ASP A 208 21.98 -25.34 -19.34
N ASP A 209 22.11 -25.29 -20.67
CA ASP A 209 21.84 -26.35 -21.66
C ASP A 209 22.66 -27.66 -21.48
N GLU A 210 23.38 -27.83 -20.37
CA GLU A 210 24.13 -29.05 -20.02
C GLU A 210 23.34 -30.01 -19.11
N ARG A 211 22.02 -29.80 -19.00
CA ARG A 211 21.10 -30.73 -18.32
C ARG A 211 20.71 -31.88 -19.25
N THR A 212 21.47 -32.98 -19.20
CA THR A 212 21.14 -34.25 -19.89
C THR A 212 19.85 -34.91 -19.42
N ASP A 213 19.17 -34.37 -18.39
CA ASP A 213 17.92 -34.89 -17.83
C ASP A 213 16.65 -34.21 -18.36
N LEU A 214 16.79 -33.29 -19.33
CA LEU A 214 15.67 -32.61 -19.99
C LEU A 214 15.50 -32.97 -21.48
N ASP A 215 16.32 -33.88 -22.02
CA ASP A 215 16.31 -34.28 -23.43
C ASP A 215 15.32 -35.42 -23.78
N ASP A 216 14.33 -35.70 -22.92
CA ASP A 216 13.25 -36.65 -23.21
C ASP A 216 11.88 -35.95 -23.16
N ASN A 217 11.54 -35.25 -24.25
CA ASN A 217 10.17 -35.17 -24.82
C ASN A 217 10.13 -34.39 -26.14
#